data_AF-A0A7W0UQX5-F1
#
_entry.id   AF-A0A7W0UQX5-F1
#
_cell.length_a   1.000
_cell.length_b   1.000
_cell.length_c   1.000
_cell.angle_alpha   90.00
_cell.angle_beta   90.00
_cell.angle_gamma   90.00
#
_symmetry.space_group_name_H-M   'P 1'
#
loop_
_entity.id
_entity.type
_entity.pdbx_description
1 polymer ?
#
loop_
_entity_poly.entity_id
_entity_poly.type
_entity_poly.pdbx_seq_one_letter_code
_entity_poly.pdbx_strand_id
1 'polypeptide(L)'
;DARPEGWQVRFRSSEPCPVCGEPCKREDVAGLGEFVYAGDGFSDRCVALQASRVFARDGLARYLAQRSVPFEPFEDFYEVARSL
;
A
#
# COMPACT_ATOMS: atom_id res chain seq x y z
N ASP A 1 -9.40 2.88 21.12
CA ASP A 1 -10.23 3.59 22.11
C ASP A 1 -11.23 4.47 21.37
N ALA A 2 -12.50 4.47 21.75
CA ALA A 2 -13.52 5.24 21.06
C ALA A 2 -13.44 6.70 21.53
N ARG A 3 -13.04 7.62 20.65
CA ARG A 3 -12.92 9.04 20.97
C ARG A 3 -14.12 9.83 20.42
N PRO A 4 -14.61 10.88 21.10
CA PRO A 4 -15.75 11.69 20.64
C PRO A 4 -15.57 12.29 19.23
N GLU A 5 -14.34 12.63 18.87
CA GLU A 5 -13.93 13.15 17.57
C GLU A 5 -13.81 12.07 16.47
N GLY A 6 -14.06 10.80 16.81
CA GLY A 6 -13.97 9.68 15.90
C GLY A 6 -12.53 9.27 15.54
N TRP A 7 -12.42 8.51 14.45
CA TRP A 7 -11.13 8.09 13.92
C TRP A 7 -10.48 9.25 13.16
N GLN A 8 -9.26 9.60 13.59
CA GLN A 8 -8.43 10.58 12.90
C GLN A 8 -7.26 9.86 12.25
N VAL A 9 -7.13 9.98 10.94
CA VAL A 9 -5.94 9.55 10.21
C VAL A 9 -4.87 10.62 10.40
N ARG A 10 -3.70 10.23 10.91
CA ARG A 10 -2.54 11.10 11.06
C ARG A 10 -1.42 10.54 10.20
N PHE A 11 -1.07 11.24 9.14
CA PHE A 11 0.07 10.90 8.29
C PHE A 11 1.35 11.42 8.94
N ARG A 12 2.46 10.69 8.74
CA ARG A 12 3.79 11.12 9.22
C ARG A 12 4.26 12.39 8.51
N SER A 13 3.93 12.52 7.22
CA SER A 13 4.20 13.67 6.40
C SER A 13 2.90 14.23 5.83
N SER A 14 2.79 15.56 5.82
CA SER A 14 1.74 16.30 5.13
C SER A 14 2.13 16.71 3.71
N GLU A 15 3.34 16.38 3.26
CA GLU A 15 3.79 16.70 1.90
C GLU A 15 2.94 15.95 0.87
N PRO A 16 2.47 16.65 -0.18
CA PRO A 16 1.69 16.02 -1.25
C PRO A 16 2.47 14.90 -1.94
N CYS A 17 1.88 13.71 -1.98
CA CYS A 17 2.45 12.59 -2.71
C CYS A 17 2.54 12.89 -4.22
N PRO A 18 3.66 12.63 -4.89
CA PRO A 18 3.81 12.88 -6.32
C PRO A 18 2.92 11.99 -7.20
N VAL A 19 2.30 10.96 -6.64
CA VAL A 19 1.40 10.03 -7.37
C VAL A 19 -0.07 10.44 -7.24
N CYS A 20 -0.51 10.87 -6.06
CA CYS A 20 -1.93 11.13 -5.79
C CYS A 20 -2.26 12.55 -5.33
N GLY A 21 -1.27 13.41 -5.09
CA GLY A 21 -1.47 14.79 -4.65
C GLY A 21 -1.91 14.97 -3.20
N GLU A 22 -1.95 13.90 -2.40
CA GLU A 22 -2.45 13.88 -1.03
C GLU A 22 -1.35 13.45 -0.04
N PRO A 23 -1.46 13.78 1.26
CA PRO A 23 -0.70 13.11 2.32
C PRO A 23 -0.87 11.59 2.22
N CYS A 24 0.24 10.83 2.22
CA CYS A 24 0.21 9.45 1.75
C CYS A 24 1.13 8.51 2.54
N LYS A 25 0.67 7.27 2.73
CA LYS A 25 1.43 6.14 3.30
C LYS A 25 2.75 5.87 2.58
N ARG A 26 2.85 6.24 1.30
CA ARG A 26 4.08 6.10 0.50
C ARG A 26 5.29 6.75 1.18
N GLU A 27 5.08 7.85 1.89
CA GLU A 27 6.16 8.57 2.56
C GLU A 27 6.65 7.85 3.82
N ASP A 28 5.82 7.01 4.46
CA ASP A 28 6.21 6.26 5.66
C ASP A 28 7.33 5.24 5.41
N VAL A 29 7.47 4.81 4.14
CA VAL A 29 8.47 3.84 3.71
C VAL A 29 9.56 4.44 2.83
N ALA A 30 9.52 5.77 2.61
CA ALA A 30 10.54 6.46 1.85
C ALA A 30 11.91 6.24 2.52
N GLY A 31 12.87 5.68 1.77
CA GLY A 31 14.22 5.43 2.26
C GLY A 31 14.46 4.10 2.97
N LEU A 32 13.45 3.21 3.10
CA LEU A 32 13.64 1.87 3.69
C LEU A 32 14.50 0.91 2.86
N GLY A 33 14.87 1.27 1.62
CA GLY A 33 15.53 0.37 0.69
C GLY A 33 14.52 -0.58 0.03
N GLU A 34 14.90 -1.84 -0.21
CA GLU A 34 13.99 -2.85 -0.75
C GLU A 34 13.00 -3.32 0.31
N PHE A 35 11.73 -3.45 -0.09
CA PHE A 35 10.69 -3.98 0.77
C PHE A 35 9.62 -4.72 -0.02
N VAL A 36 8.92 -5.62 0.66
CA VAL A 36 7.76 -6.34 0.15
C VAL A 36 6.49 -5.70 0.72
N TYR A 37 5.46 -5.55 -0.10
CA TYR A 37 4.19 -4.96 0.31
C TYR A 37 3.04 -5.94 0.08
N ALA A 38 2.10 -6.01 1.02
CA ALA A 38 0.84 -6.74 0.88
C ALA A 38 -0.35 -5.79 1.12
N GLY A 39 -1.31 -5.74 0.20
CA GLY A 39 -2.48 -4.86 0.33
C GLY A 39 -3.65 -5.22 -0.58
N ASP A 40 -4.74 -4.46 -0.46
CA ASP A 40 -6.03 -4.80 -1.08
C ASP A 40 -6.77 -3.57 -1.65
N GLY A 41 -6.45 -2.37 -1.18
CA GLY A 41 -7.34 -1.22 -1.28
C GLY A 41 -6.77 0.02 -1.96
N PHE A 42 -7.62 1.06 -2.02
CA PHE A 42 -7.26 2.36 -2.59
C PHE A 42 -6.05 3.00 -1.91
N SER A 43 -5.97 2.89 -0.58
CA SER A 43 -4.89 3.50 0.21
C SER A 43 -3.51 2.88 -0.03
N ASP A 44 -3.46 1.69 -0.63
CA ASP A 44 -2.24 0.92 -0.86
C ASP A 44 -1.59 1.22 -2.21
N ARG A 45 -2.35 1.86 -3.11
CA ARG A 45 -1.95 2.06 -4.51
C ARG A 45 -0.61 2.75 -4.63
N CYS A 46 -0.38 3.83 -3.89
CA CYS A 46 0.84 4.64 -4.06
C CYS A 46 2.10 3.98 -3.48
N VAL A 47 1.96 3.24 -2.38
CA VAL A 47 3.08 2.54 -1.73
C VAL A 47 3.43 1.25 -2.45
N ALA A 48 2.45 0.54 -3.00
CA ALA A 48 2.67 -0.65 -3.81
C ALA A 48 3.58 -0.37 -5.03
N LEU A 49 3.51 0.84 -5.60
CA LEU A 49 4.38 1.25 -6.72
C LEU A 49 5.86 1.46 -6.34
N GLN A 50 6.22 1.46 -5.05
CA GLN A 50 7.62 1.54 -4.59
C GLN A 50 8.19 0.21 -4.14
N ALA A 51 7.34 -0.80 -3.91
CA ALA A 51 7.78 -2.07 -3.38
C ALA A 51 8.52 -2.87 -4.46
N SER A 52 9.55 -3.60 -4.05
CA SER A 52 10.29 -4.51 -4.94
C SER A 52 9.44 -5.73 -5.32
N ARG A 53 8.48 -6.08 -4.46
CA ARG A 53 7.54 -7.18 -4.66
C ARG A 53 6.21 -6.83 -3.99
N VAL A 54 5.10 -7.15 -4.66
CA VAL A 54 3.76 -6.80 -4.22
C VAL A 54 2.87 -8.03 -4.19
N PHE A 55 2.27 -8.31 -3.05
CA PHE A 55 1.10 -9.17 -2.93
C PHE A 55 -0.16 -8.29 -2.95
N ALA A 56 -1.07 -8.52 -3.89
CA ALA A 56 -2.25 -7.69 -4.05
C ALA A 56 -3.53 -8.49 -4.27
N ARG A 57 -4.63 -8.04 -3.65
CA ARG A 57 -5.98 -8.54 -3.89
C ARG A 57 -6.96 -7.40 -4.19
N ASP A 58 -8.20 -7.76 -4.53
CA ASP A 58 -9.34 -6.87 -4.66
C ASP A 58 -9.08 -5.59 -5.50
N GLY A 59 -9.22 -4.42 -4.88
CA GLY A 59 -9.10 -3.12 -5.54
C GLY A 59 -7.68 -2.77 -5.94
N LEU A 60 -6.68 -3.25 -5.20
CA LEU A 60 -5.27 -3.04 -5.50
C LEU A 60 -4.84 -3.91 -6.69
N ALA A 61 -5.20 -5.18 -6.71
CA ALA A 61 -4.91 -6.09 -7.82
C ALA A 61 -5.45 -5.53 -9.16
N ARG A 62 -6.72 -5.06 -9.16
CA ARG A 62 -7.32 -4.42 -10.33
C ARG A 62 -6.54 -3.17 -10.78
N TYR A 63 -6.14 -2.34 -9.82
CA TYR A 63 -5.40 -1.11 -10.09
C TYR A 63 -4.01 -1.37 -10.71
N LEU A 64 -3.28 -2.37 -10.20
CA LEU A 64 -1.95 -2.74 -10.66
C LEU A 64 -2.01 -3.42 -12.04
N ALA A 65 -2.98 -4.31 -12.25
CA ALA A 65 -3.23 -4.94 -13.54
C ALA A 65 -3.48 -3.91 -14.66
N GLN A 66 -4.31 -2.89 -14.39
CA GLN A 66 -4.59 -1.79 -15.33
C GLN A 66 -3.36 -0.96 -15.71
N ARG A 67 -2.31 -0.99 -14.88
CA ARG A 67 -1.07 -0.23 -15.07
C ARG A 67 0.10 -1.11 -15.52
N SER A 68 -0.15 -2.39 -15.75
CA SER A 68 0.90 -3.37 -16.07
C SER A 68 2.02 -3.40 -15.01
N VAL A 69 1.67 -3.18 -13.74
CA VAL A 69 2.60 -3.30 -12.62
C VAL A 69 2.56 -4.74 -12.11
N PRO A 70 3.71 -5.44 -12.01
CA PRO A 70 3.76 -6.80 -11.49
C PRO A 70 3.25 -6.91 -10.06
N PHE A 71 2.46 -7.94 -9.79
CA PHE A 71 2.01 -8.31 -8.45
C PHE A 71 1.68 -9.81 -8.39
N GLU A 72 1.62 -10.34 -7.19
CA GLU A 72 1.19 -11.70 -6.89
C GLU A 72 -0.18 -11.66 -6.20
N PRO A 73 -1.20 -12.36 -6.71
CA PRO A 73 -2.47 -12.49 -6.00
C PRO A 73 -2.28 -13.29 -4.71
N PHE A 74 -3.07 -12.98 -3.68
CA PHE A 74 -3.14 -13.77 -2.45
C PHE A 74 -4.56 -13.79 -1.89
N GLU A 75 -4.96 -14.91 -1.29
CA GLU A 75 -6.24 -15.06 -0.59
C GLU A 75 -6.11 -14.75 0.91
N ASP A 76 -4.98 -15.16 1.51
CA ASP A 76 -4.71 -14.95 2.94
C ASP A 76 -3.23 -14.70 3.24
N PHE A 77 -2.94 -14.36 4.49
CA PHE A 77 -1.56 -14.10 4.92
C PHE A 77 -0.72 -15.37 5.07
N TYR A 78 -1.31 -16.57 5.08
CA TYR A 78 -0.54 -17.82 5.06
C TYR A 78 0.09 -18.07 3.70
N GLU A 79 -0.56 -17.67 2.61
CA GLU A 79 0.02 -17.66 1.26
C GLU A 79 1.19 -16.70 1.15
N VAL A 80 1.02 -15.48 1.67
CA VAL A 80 2.09 -14.47 1.71
C VAL A 80 3.27 -15.02 2.50
N ALA A 81 3.04 -15.56 3.70
CA ALA A 81 4.10 -16.09 4.56
C ALA A 81 4.86 -17.27 3.93
N ARG A 82 4.18 -18.15 3.18
CA ARG A 82 4.83 -19.27 2.47
C ARG A 82 5.66 -18.83 1.27
N SER A 83 5.43 -17.62 0.77
CA SER A 83 6.04 -17.10 -0.45
C SER A 83 7.26 -16.21 -0.17
N LEU A 84 7.56 -15.93 1.10
CA LEU A 84 8.72 -15.16 1.59
C LEU A 84 9.85 -16.10 2.05
#